data_AF-A0A2A3E2J8-F1
#
_entry.id   AF-A0A2A3E2J8-F1
#
_cell.length_a   1.000
_cell.length_b   1.000
_cell.length_c   1.000
_cell.angle_alpha   90.00
_cell.angle_beta   90.00
_cell.angle_gamma   90.00
#
_symmetry.space_group_name_H-M   'P 1'
#
loop_
_entity.id
_entity.type
_entity.pdbx_description
1 polymer ?
#
loop_
_entity_poly.entity_id
_entity_poly.type
_entity_poly.pdbx_seq_one_letter_code
_entity_poly.pdbx_strand_id
1 'polypeptide(L)'
;MTYMRRIKPRNAEKFNALATIAKRNWSLDHACMSTLYNDIFTPIATYAAASWCDRLNKSGLRILGQAQCLVFAKITKSYRTTSANALPIVAGVPPIDLKIKEMKFKY
;
A
#
# COMPACT_ATOMS: atom_id res chain seq x y z
N MET A 1 -16.87 -4.30 -4.56
CA MET A 1 -16.48 -3.18 -3.66
C MET A 1 -16.28 -3.58 -2.18
N THR A 2 -17.01 -4.56 -1.64
CA THR A 2 -16.88 -5.00 -0.23
C THR A 2 -15.49 -5.54 0.12
N TYR A 3 -14.84 -6.22 -0.82
CA TYR A 3 -13.49 -6.76 -0.68
C TYR A 3 -12.43 -5.66 -0.44
N MET A 4 -12.42 -4.60 -1.27
CA MET A 4 -11.48 -3.48 -1.14
C MET A 4 -11.62 -2.74 0.20
N ARG A 5 -12.85 -2.61 0.69
CA ARG A 5 -13.11 -2.04 2.02
C ARG A 5 -12.51 -2.87 3.14
N ARG A 6 -12.41 -4.20 2.98
CA ARG A 6 -11.81 -5.11 3.96
C ARG A 6 -10.27 -5.11 3.90
N ILE A 7 -9.69 -4.92 2.71
CA ILE A 7 -8.22 -4.86 2.55
C ILE A 7 -7.63 -3.69 3.32
N LYS A 8 -8.17 -2.48 3.17
CA LYS A 8 -7.61 -1.26 3.77
C LYS A 8 -7.29 -1.40 5.28
N PRO A 9 -8.24 -1.76 6.16
CA PRO A 9 -7.95 -1.92 7.58
C PRO A 9 -7.01 -3.08 7.86
N ARG A 10 -7.20 -4.23 7.19
CA ARG A 10 -6.34 -5.42 7.35
C ARG A 10 -4.88 -5.14 7.01
N ASN A 11 -4.65 -4.41 5.92
CA ASN A 11 -3.30 -4.04 5.47
C ASN A 11 -2.65 -3.07 6.46
N ALA A 12 -3.40 -2.05 6.87
CA ALA A 12 -2.93 -1.10 7.87
C ALA A 12 -2.58 -1.79 9.20
N GLU A 13 -3.43 -2.69 9.69
CA GLU A 13 -3.20 -3.44 10.93
C GLU A 13 -1.93 -4.30 10.86
N LYS A 14 -1.79 -5.13 9.83
CA LYS A 14 -0.62 -5.98 9.62
C LYS A 14 0.66 -5.17 9.46
N PHE A 15 0.62 -4.10 8.65
CA PHE A 15 1.76 -3.21 8.46
C PHE A 15 2.14 -2.51 9.77
N ASN A 16 1.16 -2.03 10.55
CA ASN A 16 1.42 -1.33 11.82
C ASN A 16 2.07 -2.23 12.87
N ALA A 17 1.61 -3.48 12.99
CA ALA A 17 2.20 -4.45 13.89
C ALA A 17 3.68 -4.67 13.56
N LEU A 18 3.99 -4.87 12.27
CA LEU A 18 5.36 -5.14 11.82
C LEU A 18 6.25 -3.90 11.83
N ALA A 19 5.72 -2.73 11.48
CA ALA A 19 6.43 -1.46 11.61
C ALA A 19 6.80 -1.15 13.07
N THR A 20 5.97 -1.54 14.03
CA THR A 20 6.26 -1.37 15.47
C THR A 20 7.42 -2.27 15.91
N ILE A 21 7.44 -3.53 15.45
CA ILE A 21 8.54 -4.47 15.72
C ILE A 21 9.82 -3.98 15.04
N ALA A 22 9.75 -3.59 13.78
CA ALA A 22 10.89 -3.12 13.01
C ALA A 22 11.51 -1.84 13.60
N LYS A 23 10.68 -0.89 14.03
CA LYS A 23 11.16 0.33 14.71
C LYS A 23 11.96 0.01 15.98
N ARG A 24 11.56 -1.03 16.73
CA ARG A 24 12.22 -1.42 17.98
C ARG A 24 13.57 -2.12 17.76
N ASN A 25 13.70 -2.90 16.68
CA ASN A 25 14.88 -3.73 16.44
C ASN A 25 15.87 -3.13 15.42
N TRP A 26 15.39 -2.42 14.41
CA TRP A 26 16.19 -2.05 13.23
C TRP A 26 16.34 -0.55 12.98
N SER A 27 15.86 0.31 13.90
CA SER A 27 15.64 1.73 13.64
C SER A 27 14.74 1.95 12.39
N LEU A 28 14.25 3.18 12.18
CA LEU A 28 13.36 3.49 11.05
C LEU A 28 14.16 3.69 9.76
N ASP A 29 14.93 2.68 9.35
CA ASP A 29 15.64 2.75 8.08
C ASP A 29 14.66 2.64 6.90
N HIS A 30 14.87 3.49 5.88
CA HIS A 30 14.01 3.56 4.71
C HIS A 30 14.01 2.23 3.95
N ALA A 31 15.15 1.55 3.87
CA ALA A 31 15.26 0.27 3.18
C ALA A 31 14.39 -0.81 3.86
N CYS A 32 14.47 -0.95 5.19
CA CYS A 32 13.61 -1.86 5.93
C CYS A 32 12.11 -1.60 5.69
N MET A 33 11.71 -0.33 5.70
CA MET A 33 10.31 0.06 5.48
C MET A 33 9.84 -0.20 4.04
N SER A 34 10.69 0.02 3.04
CA SER A 34 10.44 -0.35 1.66
C SER A 34 10.31 -1.87 1.49
N THR A 35 11.13 -2.66 2.18
CA THR A 35 11.02 -4.13 2.20
C THR A 35 9.69 -4.57 2.80
N LEU A 36 9.28 -4.01 3.95
CA LEU A 36 7.98 -4.31 4.55
C LEU A 36 6.80 -3.96 3.62
N TYR A 37 6.91 -2.85 2.87
CA TYR A 37 5.89 -2.49 1.89
C TYR A 37 5.78 -3.53 0.76
N ASN A 38 6.91 -3.98 0.21
CA ASN A 38 6.93 -4.97 -0.85
C ASN A 38 6.45 -6.36 -0.36
N ASP A 39 6.85 -6.77 0.84
CA ASP A 39 6.59 -8.12 1.35
C ASP A 39 5.21 -8.30 1.99
N ILE A 40 4.59 -7.23 2.50
CA ILE A 40 3.32 -7.31 3.23
C ILE A 40 2.23 -6.57 2.48
N PHE A 41 2.44 -5.27 2.23
CA PHE A 41 1.38 -4.43 1.70
C PHE A 41 1.00 -4.86 0.28
N THR A 42 2.00 -5.03 -0.58
CA THR A 42 1.82 -5.39 -1.99
C THR A 42 1.03 -6.70 -2.14
N PRO A 43 1.47 -7.86 -1.60
CA PRO A 43 0.75 -9.11 -1.79
C PRO A 43 -0.65 -9.14 -1.19
N ILE A 44 -0.89 -8.46 -0.06
CA ILE A 44 -2.23 -8.36 0.52
C ILE A 44 -3.13 -7.45 -0.33
N ALA A 45 -2.58 -6.36 -0.86
CA ALA A 45 -3.32 -5.40 -1.69
C ALA A 45 -3.65 -5.97 -3.07
N THR A 46 -2.73 -6.75 -3.65
CA THR A 46 -2.86 -7.32 -4.98
C THR A 46 -3.31 -8.78 -4.97
N TYR A 47 -3.69 -9.32 -3.82
CA TYR A 47 -4.17 -10.70 -3.73
C TYR A 47 -5.35 -10.91 -4.68
N ALA A 48 -5.25 -11.92 -5.54
CA ALA A 48 -6.23 -12.22 -6.57
C ALA A 48 -6.60 -11.01 -7.45
N ALA A 49 -5.66 -10.07 -7.67
CA ALA A 49 -5.88 -8.87 -8.48
C ALA A 49 -6.52 -9.17 -9.84
N ALA A 50 -6.09 -10.24 -10.51
CA ALA A 50 -6.67 -10.70 -11.77
C ALA A 50 -8.20 -10.91 -11.71
N SER A 51 -8.74 -11.35 -10.57
CA SER A 51 -10.17 -11.65 -10.43
C SER A 51 -11.06 -10.42 -10.17
N TRP A 52 -10.50 -9.34 -9.61
CA TRP A 52 -11.27 -8.15 -9.24
C TRP A 52 -10.83 -6.86 -9.94
N CYS A 53 -9.69 -6.86 -10.63
CA CYS A 53 -9.17 -5.70 -11.36
C CYS A 53 -10.19 -5.17 -12.38
N ASP A 54 -10.87 -6.05 -13.12
CA ASP A 54 -11.86 -5.65 -14.12
C ASP A 54 -13.12 -5.03 -13.51
N ARG A 55 -13.37 -5.28 -12.22
CA ARG A 55 -14.50 -4.74 -11.45
C ARG A 55 -14.09 -3.51 -10.61
N LEU A 56 -12.88 -2.97 -10.83
CA LEU A 56 -12.33 -1.87 -10.07
C LEU A 56 -12.88 -0.51 -10.55
N ASN A 57 -13.83 0.03 -9.80
CA ASN A 57 -14.36 1.38 -10.04
C ASN A 57 -13.44 2.46 -9.42
N LYS A 58 -13.60 3.73 -9.83
CA LYS A 58 -12.87 4.89 -9.28
C LYS A 58 -12.88 4.96 -7.74
N SER A 59 -13.98 4.56 -7.11
CA SER A 59 -14.11 4.52 -5.64
C SER A 59 -13.24 3.43 -5.00
N GLY A 60 -13.10 2.27 -5.65
CA GLY A 60 -12.21 1.19 -5.24
C GLY A 60 -10.75 1.59 -5.34
N LEU A 61 -10.39 2.24 -6.45
CA LEU A 61 -9.06 2.81 -6.66
C LEU A 61 -8.70 3.82 -5.56
N ARG A 62 -9.63 4.72 -5.23
CA ARG A 62 -9.46 5.70 -4.14
C ARG A 62 -9.22 5.03 -2.79
N ILE A 63 -9.95 3.95 -2.48
CA ILE A 63 -9.77 3.22 -1.22
C ILE A 63 -8.37 2.60 -1.14
N LEU A 64 -7.89 2.06 -2.25
CA LEU A 64 -6.59 1.42 -2.33
C LEU A 64 -5.44 2.44 -2.25
N GLY A 65 -5.55 3.56 -2.98
CA GLY A 65 -4.62 4.68 -2.88
C GLY A 65 -4.58 5.29 -1.47
N GLN A 66 -5.73 5.38 -0.78
CA GLN A 66 -5.75 5.79 0.63
C GLN A 66 -5.05 4.76 1.54
N ALA A 67 -5.21 3.46 1.30
CA ALA A 67 -4.51 2.43 2.06
C ALA A 67 -2.99 2.54 1.87
N GLN A 68 -2.55 2.74 0.61
CA GLN A 68 -1.15 2.95 0.26
C GLN A 68 -0.59 4.21 0.92
N CYS A 69 -1.31 5.33 0.87
CA CYS A 69 -0.89 6.59 1.48
C CYS A 69 -0.71 6.48 3.00
N LEU A 70 -1.62 5.79 3.71
CA LEU A 70 -1.49 5.58 5.15
C LEU A 70 -0.21 4.81 5.52
N VAL A 71 0.21 3.89 4.66
CA VAL A 71 1.46 3.14 4.83
C VAL A 71 2.65 4.06 4.56
N PHE A 72 2.69 4.75 3.42
CA PHE A 72 3.81 5.64 3.10
C PHE A 72 3.96 6.81 4.06
N ALA A 73 2.87 7.32 4.63
CA ALA A 73 2.95 8.40 5.61
C ALA A 73 3.73 7.98 6.87
N LYS A 74 3.75 6.68 7.19
CA LYS A 74 4.58 6.14 8.26
C LYS A 74 6.03 5.96 7.85
N ILE A 75 6.27 5.62 6.59
CA ILE A 75 7.62 5.43 6.02
C ILE A 75 8.35 6.77 5.92
N THR A 76 7.71 7.77 5.29
CA THR A 76 8.29 9.09 5.03
C THR A 76 8.09 10.09 6.17
N LYS A 77 7.33 9.70 7.21
CA LYS A 77 6.89 10.58 8.31
C LYS A 77 6.14 11.83 7.83
N SER A 78 5.43 11.74 6.70
CA SER A 78 4.68 12.87 6.14
C SER A 78 3.41 13.18 6.93
N TYR A 79 2.96 14.44 6.86
CA TYR A 79 1.69 14.86 7.45
C TYR A 79 0.46 14.23 6.78
N ARG A 80 -0.65 14.15 7.52
CA ARG A 80 -1.93 13.60 7.07
C ARG A 80 -2.54 14.34 5.87
N THR A 81 -2.20 15.61 5.66
CA THR A 81 -2.67 16.45 4.54
C THR A 81 -1.95 16.18 3.22
N THR A 82 -0.94 15.33 3.22
CA THR A 82 -0.16 15.04 2.01
C THR A 82 -1.01 14.31 0.97
N SER A 83 -0.85 14.69 -0.30
CA SER A 83 -1.56 14.07 -1.41
C SER A 83 -1.24 12.57 -1.51
N ALA A 84 -2.29 11.76 -1.57
CA ALA A 84 -2.19 10.30 -1.68
C ALA A 84 -1.47 9.84 -2.97
N ASN A 85 -1.51 10.66 -4.02
CA ASN A 85 -0.87 10.35 -5.30
C ASN A 85 0.60 10.79 -5.31
N ALA A 86 0.96 11.83 -4.55
CA ALA A 86 2.33 12.34 -4.51
C ALA A 86 3.23 11.50 -3.59
N LEU A 87 2.67 10.97 -2.50
CA LEU A 87 3.45 10.32 -1.46
C LEU A 87 4.22 9.06 -1.91
N PRO A 88 3.65 8.16 -2.73
CA PRO A 88 4.40 7.04 -3.30
C PRO A 88 5.58 7.49 -4.16
N ILE A 89 5.39 8.58 -4.94
CA ILE A 89 6.43 9.14 -5.82
C ILE A 89 7.61 9.65 -5.00
N VAL A 90 7.34 10.37 -3.90
CA VAL A 90 8.37 10.84 -2.96
C VAL A 90 9.12 9.68 -2.31
N ALA A 91 8.43 8.57 -2.04
CA ALA A 91 9.04 7.34 -1.50
C ALA A 91 9.77 6.50 -2.57
N GLY A 92 9.79 6.91 -3.83
CA GLY A 92 10.42 6.18 -4.93
C GLY A 92 9.66 4.92 -5.36
N VAL A 93 8.36 4.79 -5.03
CA VAL A 93 7.55 3.61 -5.32
C VAL A 93 6.40 3.97 -6.27
N PRO A 94 6.10 3.14 -7.29
CA PRO A 94 4.96 3.39 -8.18
C PRO A 94 3.62 3.38 -7.42
N PRO A 95 2.65 4.22 -7.81
CA PRO A 95 1.27 4.09 -7.35
C PRO A 95 0.72 2.68 -7.57
N ILE A 96 -0.07 2.20 -6.61
CA ILE A 96 -0.64 0.83 -6.62
C ILE A 96 -1.50 0.57 -7.87
N ASP A 97 -2.07 1.63 -8.43
CA ASP A 97 -2.87 1.61 -9.66
C ASP A 97 -2.05 1.09 -10.85
N LEU A 98 -0.77 1.45 -10.93
CA LEU A 98 0.14 0.97 -11.97
C LEU A 98 0.52 -0.49 -11.72
N LYS A 99 0.76 -0.86 -10.45
CA LYS A 99 1.07 -2.24 -10.05
C LYS A 99 -0.06 -3.21 -10.40
N ILE A 100 -1.31 -2.80 -10.21
CA ILE A 100 -2.48 -3.62 -10.59
C ILE A 100 -2.56 -3.80 -12.11
N LYS A 101 -2.34 -2.73 -12.87
CA LYS A 101 -2.33 -2.80 -14.34
C LYS A 101 -1.21 -3.72 -14.86
N GLU A 102 -0.03 -3.64 -14.24
CA GLU A 102 1.10 -4.53 -14.54
C GLU A 102 0.74 -5.99 -14.25
N MET A 103 0.13 -6.29 -13.10
CA MET A 103 -0.31 -7.65 -12.77
C MET A 103 -1.40 -8.17 -13.70
N LYS A 104 -2.30 -7.30 -14.19
CA LYS A 104 -3.28 -7.67 -15.22
C LYS A 104 -2.61 -8.03 -16.53
N PHE A 105 -1.52 -7.37 -16.93
CA PHE A 105 -0.85 -7.70 -18.18
C PHE A 105 -0.06 -9.02 -18.10
N LYS A 106 0.34 -9.41 -16.89
CA LYS A 106 1.16 -10.61 -16.65
C LYS A 106 0.38 -11.93 -16.67
N TYR A 107 -0.95 -11.89 -16.51
CA TYR A 107 -1.85 -13.05 -16.46
C TYR A 107 -3.02 -12.88 -17.42
#